data_AF-A0A0V1IWN2-F1
#
_entry.id   AF-A0A0V1IWN2-F1
#
_cell.length_a   1.000
_cell.length_b   1.000
_cell.length_c   1.000
_cell.angle_alpha   90.00
_cell.angle_beta   90.00
_cell.angle_gamma   90.00
#
_symmetry.space_group_name_H-M   'P 1'
#
loop_
_entity.id
_entity.type
_entity.pdbx_description
1 polymer ?
#
loop_
_entity_poly.entity_id
_entity_poly.type
_entity_poly.pdbx_seq_one_letter_code
_entity_poly.pdbx_strand_id
1 'polypeptide(L)'
;MTDKQYNLLKKSWLALSSRHEAMAAVIYNVEDSEGEWFRSLGLTSPQESDHFKRTLTTLGRMYAFFLDYCITLIFKKPQKVADVCEYVGALHAWKKNILFDARLLLLLKNATVRYFVHLASNKQKESRFYVWNVFLNFIFFEVRDGFNTACRDNLKPTAKLLALQEWFKQSMVSFEA
;
A
#
# COMPACT_ATOMS: atom_id res chain seq x y z
N MET A 1 5.91 -10.09 -14.81
CA MET A 1 6.06 -8.72 -15.36
C MET A 1 7.30 -8.70 -16.24
N THR A 2 7.23 -8.13 -17.45
CA THR A 2 8.40 -7.97 -18.35
C THR A 2 9.24 -6.74 -18.00
N ASP A 3 10.46 -6.64 -18.50
CA ASP A 3 11.36 -5.49 -18.29
C ASP A 3 10.72 -4.17 -18.74
N LYS A 4 10.01 -4.18 -19.87
CA LYS A 4 9.31 -3.00 -20.38
C LYS A 4 8.21 -2.55 -19.43
N GLN A 5 7.43 -3.50 -18.89
CA GLN A 5 6.37 -3.23 -17.92
C GLN A 5 6.96 -2.71 -16.61
N TYR A 6 8.04 -3.33 -16.11
CA TYR A 6 8.75 -2.89 -14.92
C TYR A 6 9.31 -1.47 -15.06
N ASN A 7 9.94 -1.18 -16.19
CA ASN A 7 10.46 0.15 -16.48
C ASN A 7 9.35 1.20 -16.56
N LEU A 8 8.17 0.84 -17.11
CA LEU A 8 7.02 1.74 -17.11
C LEU A 8 6.51 2.01 -15.68
N LEU A 9 6.36 0.96 -14.86
CA LEU A 9 5.95 1.06 -13.45
C LEU A 9 6.89 2.01 -12.69
N LYS A 10 8.18 1.72 -12.75
CA LYS A 10 9.23 2.49 -12.07
C LYS A 10 9.25 3.94 -12.55
N LYS A 11 9.16 4.18 -13.86
CA LYS A 11 9.08 5.55 -14.40
C LYS A 11 7.81 6.29 -13.94
N SER A 12 6.64 5.64 -13.80
CA SER A 12 5.48 6.32 -13.17
C SER A 12 5.79 6.77 -11.77
N TRP A 13 6.36 5.88 -10.99
CA TRP A 13 6.57 6.08 -9.58
C TRP A 13 7.57 7.20 -9.31
N LEU A 14 8.66 7.22 -10.09
CA LEU A 14 9.70 8.23 -9.98
C LEU A 14 9.28 9.60 -10.54
N ALA A 15 8.23 9.67 -11.37
CA ALA A 15 7.73 10.92 -11.92
C ALA A 15 6.87 11.74 -10.93
N LEU A 16 6.51 11.18 -9.78
CA LEU A 16 5.80 11.90 -8.73
C LEU A 16 6.74 12.94 -8.09
N SER A 17 6.26 14.18 -7.96
CA SER A 17 6.96 15.25 -7.23
C SER A 17 7.11 14.93 -5.74
N SER A 18 6.05 14.40 -5.13
CA SER A 18 6.04 13.92 -3.75
C SER A 18 5.23 12.62 -3.66
N ARG A 19 5.92 11.51 -3.38
CA ARG A 19 5.29 10.17 -3.28
C ARG A 19 4.36 10.08 -2.06
N HIS A 20 4.75 10.69 -0.96
CA HIS A 20 3.95 10.70 0.27
C HIS A 20 2.65 11.47 0.11
N GLU A 21 2.70 12.66 -0.50
CA GLU A 21 1.50 13.45 -0.78
C GLU A 21 0.60 12.76 -1.81
N ALA A 22 1.19 12.17 -2.84
CA ALA A 22 0.43 11.38 -3.81
C ALA A 22 -0.32 10.22 -3.15
N MET A 23 0.33 9.48 -2.24
CA MET A 23 -0.32 8.36 -1.55
C MET A 23 -1.33 8.82 -0.50
N ALA A 24 -1.10 9.96 0.17
CA ALA A 24 -2.11 10.60 1.01
C ALA A 24 -3.35 11.00 0.18
N ALA A 25 -3.16 11.56 -1.02
CA ALA A 25 -4.26 11.88 -1.92
C ALA A 25 -5.00 10.64 -2.41
N VAL A 26 -4.30 9.53 -2.67
CA VAL A 26 -4.92 8.23 -2.97
C VAL A 26 -5.82 7.77 -1.82
N ILE A 27 -5.32 7.80 -0.58
CA ILE A 27 -6.06 7.39 0.61
C ILE A 27 -7.28 8.30 0.84
N TYR A 28 -7.13 9.61 0.63
CA TYR A 28 -8.22 10.57 0.78
C TYR A 28 -9.34 10.36 -0.25
N ASN A 29 -8.98 10.02 -1.49
CA ASN A 29 -9.92 9.88 -2.61
C ASN A 29 -10.36 8.43 -2.85
N VAL A 30 -10.27 7.56 -1.84
CA VAL A 30 -10.89 6.24 -1.93
C VAL A 30 -12.41 6.42 -1.97
N GLU A 31 -12.99 6.07 -3.11
CA GLU A 31 -14.43 6.00 -3.28
C GLU A 31 -14.97 4.78 -2.51
N ASP A 32 -15.71 5.04 -1.43
CA ASP A 32 -16.38 4.01 -0.64
C ASP A 32 -17.83 4.42 -0.39
N SER A 33 -18.75 3.75 -1.08
CA SER A 33 -20.19 4.01 -0.98
C SER A 33 -20.76 3.71 0.41
N GLU A 34 -20.08 2.89 1.21
CA GLU A 34 -20.54 2.43 2.53
C GLU A 34 -19.97 3.28 3.69
N GLY A 35 -19.03 4.19 3.39
CA GLY A 35 -18.43 5.11 4.36
C GLY A 35 -17.60 4.44 5.46
N GLU A 36 -17.15 3.22 5.24
CA GLU A 36 -16.33 2.40 6.13
C GLU A 36 -14.83 2.69 6.00
N TRP A 37 -14.37 3.22 4.86
CA TRP A 37 -12.96 3.44 4.57
C TRP A 37 -12.27 4.25 5.67
N PHE A 38 -12.74 5.47 5.96
CA PHE A 38 -12.14 6.28 7.02
C PHE A 38 -12.34 5.65 8.40
N ARG A 39 -13.51 5.05 8.68
CA ARG A 39 -13.75 4.36 9.96
C ARG A 39 -12.73 3.25 10.21
N SER A 40 -12.39 2.47 9.18
CA SER A 40 -11.39 1.39 9.26
C SER A 40 -9.98 1.89 9.56
N LEU A 41 -9.70 3.15 9.21
CA LEU A 41 -8.45 3.84 9.50
C LEU A 41 -8.45 4.52 10.88
N GLY A 42 -9.53 4.36 11.67
CA GLY A 42 -9.72 5.08 12.93
C GLY A 42 -9.99 6.58 12.74
N LEU A 43 -10.41 6.96 11.53
CA LEU A 43 -10.73 8.34 11.15
C LEU A 43 -12.26 8.51 11.15
N THR A 44 -12.74 9.56 11.82
CA THR A 44 -14.10 10.05 11.58
C THR A 44 -14.15 10.70 10.19
N SER A 45 -15.27 10.49 9.47
CA SER A 45 -15.64 11.09 8.16
C SER A 45 -15.12 12.54 7.98
N PRO A 46 -14.80 13.03 6.76
CA PRO A 46 -13.73 14.02 6.53
C PRO A 46 -14.04 15.37 7.18
N GLN A 47 -13.77 15.44 8.48
CA GLN A 47 -13.61 16.66 9.21
C GLN A 47 -12.11 16.93 9.16
N GLU A 48 -11.74 18.08 8.61
CA GLU A 48 -10.37 18.58 8.45
C GLU A 48 -9.65 18.89 9.78
N SER A 49 -9.87 18.08 10.82
CA SER A 49 -9.15 18.21 12.08
C SER A 49 -7.64 18.03 11.85
N ASP A 50 -6.84 18.67 12.70
CA ASP A 50 -5.39 18.46 12.70
C ASP A 50 -5.01 16.99 12.90
N HIS A 51 -5.81 16.26 13.70
CA HIS A 51 -5.63 14.83 13.87
C HIS A 51 -5.82 14.07 12.55
N PHE A 52 -6.89 14.36 11.80
CA PHE A 52 -7.12 13.75 10.49
C PHE A 52 -5.96 14.04 9.52
N LYS A 53 -5.52 15.29 9.42
CA LYS A 53 -4.42 15.71 8.54
C LYS A 53 -3.10 15.02 8.87
N ARG A 54 -2.77 14.89 10.17
CA ARG A 54 -1.55 14.19 10.64
C ARG A 54 -1.63 12.69 10.37
N THR A 55 -2.77 12.06 10.65
CA THR A 55 -2.97 10.63 10.40
C THR A 55 -2.91 10.33 8.91
N LEU A 56 -3.56 11.13 8.06
CA LEU A 56 -3.52 10.97 6.61
C LEU A 56 -2.09 11.12 6.06
N THR A 57 -1.34 12.12 6.53
CA THR A 57 0.07 12.30 6.18
C THR A 57 0.91 11.07 6.55
N THR A 58 0.70 10.54 7.76
CA THR A 58 1.42 9.35 8.25
C THR A 58 1.09 8.12 7.41
N LEU A 59 -0.18 7.89 7.10
CA LEU A 59 -0.60 6.77 6.27
C LEU A 59 -0.07 6.90 4.83
N GLY A 60 -0.08 8.11 4.27
CA GLY A 60 0.53 8.40 2.97
C GLY A 60 2.02 8.08 2.95
N ARG A 61 2.75 8.41 4.03
CA ARG A 61 4.17 8.05 4.20
C ARG A 61 4.41 6.56 4.21
N MET A 62 3.68 5.85 5.09
CA MET A 62 3.79 4.40 5.21
C MET A 62 3.46 3.68 3.89
N TYR A 63 2.40 4.13 3.20
CA TYR A 63 1.99 3.52 1.95
C TYR A 63 3.01 3.78 0.82
N ALA A 64 3.54 5.00 0.72
CA ALA A 64 4.54 5.29 -0.30
C ALA A 64 5.85 4.53 -0.05
N PHE A 65 6.31 4.44 1.19
CA PHE A 65 7.48 3.63 1.54
C PHE A 65 7.27 2.15 1.18
N PHE A 66 6.11 1.58 1.50
CA PHE A 66 5.77 0.21 1.15
C PHE A 66 5.79 -0.01 -0.37
N LEU A 67 5.17 0.87 -1.14
CA LEU A 67 5.20 0.79 -2.60
C LEU A 67 6.61 0.97 -3.17
N ASP A 68 7.41 1.90 -2.63
CA ASP A 68 8.78 2.14 -3.09
C ASP A 68 9.65 0.90 -2.90
N TYR A 69 9.58 0.28 -1.72
CA TYR A 69 10.27 -0.98 -1.43
C TYR A 69 9.86 -2.08 -2.41
N CYS A 70 8.54 -2.27 -2.59
CA CYS A 70 8.00 -3.29 -3.47
C CYS A 70 8.43 -3.04 -4.92
N ILE A 71 8.29 -1.82 -5.44
CA ILE A 71 8.71 -1.44 -6.82
C ILE A 71 10.21 -1.61 -6.99
N THR A 72 11.02 -1.29 -5.99
CA THR A 72 12.48 -1.41 -6.09
C THR A 72 12.92 -2.86 -6.20
N LEU A 73 12.24 -3.78 -5.52
CA LEU A 73 12.68 -5.17 -5.38
C LEU A 73 11.90 -6.18 -6.24
N ILE A 74 10.66 -5.89 -6.64
CA ILE A 74 9.77 -6.88 -7.28
C ILE A 74 10.40 -7.58 -8.48
N PHE A 75 11.20 -6.86 -9.26
CA PHE A 75 11.83 -7.41 -10.46
C PHE A 75 13.04 -8.30 -10.16
N LYS A 76 13.85 -7.95 -9.16
CA LYS A 76 15.11 -8.66 -8.84
C LYS A 76 14.97 -9.69 -7.73
N LYS A 77 14.04 -9.46 -6.79
CA LYS A 77 13.87 -10.23 -5.55
C LYS A 77 12.36 -10.37 -5.23
N PRO A 78 11.55 -10.97 -6.10
CA PRO A 78 10.10 -11.08 -5.91
C PRO A 78 9.73 -11.80 -4.61
N GLN A 79 10.47 -12.83 -4.21
CA GLN A 79 10.22 -13.53 -2.94
C GLN A 79 10.38 -12.60 -1.73
N LYS A 80 11.37 -11.68 -1.74
CA LYS A 80 11.50 -10.72 -0.63
C LYS A 80 10.32 -9.75 -0.56
N VAL A 81 9.72 -9.43 -1.71
CA VAL A 81 8.50 -8.61 -1.74
C VAL A 81 7.33 -9.41 -1.18
N ALA A 82 7.17 -10.68 -1.58
CA ALA A 82 6.16 -11.57 -1.01
C ALA A 82 6.29 -11.68 0.51
N ASP A 83 7.49 -11.95 1.03
CA ASP A 83 7.74 -12.07 2.48
C ASP A 83 7.35 -10.80 3.25
N VAL A 84 7.62 -9.61 2.69
CA VAL A 84 7.21 -8.33 3.29
C VAL A 84 5.71 -8.10 3.18
N CYS A 85 5.09 -8.48 2.07
CA CYS A 85 3.64 -8.37 1.90
C CYS A 85 2.90 -9.29 2.88
N GLU A 86 3.31 -10.56 2.97
CA GLU A 86 2.78 -11.53 3.94
C GLU A 86 2.90 -10.99 5.36
N TYR A 87 4.07 -10.44 5.70
CA TYR A 87 4.31 -9.78 6.98
C TYR A 87 3.36 -8.61 7.25
N VAL A 88 3.16 -7.72 6.27
CA VAL A 88 2.20 -6.61 6.38
C VAL A 88 0.80 -7.16 6.62
N GLY A 89 0.40 -8.22 5.91
CA GLY A 89 -0.88 -8.90 6.13
C GLY A 89 -1.05 -9.40 7.56
N ALA A 90 -0.05 -10.14 8.04
CA ALA A 90 -0.05 -10.70 9.40
C ALA A 90 -0.08 -9.61 10.50
N LEU A 91 0.59 -8.47 10.29
CA LEU A 91 0.49 -7.33 11.21
C LEU A 91 -0.94 -6.78 11.32
N HIS A 92 -1.65 -6.70 10.20
CA HIS A 92 -3.04 -6.23 10.19
C HIS A 92 -3.97 -7.22 10.89
N ALA A 93 -3.74 -8.53 10.75
CA ALA A 93 -4.48 -9.57 11.49
C ALA A 93 -4.30 -9.44 13.01
N TRP A 94 -3.09 -9.11 13.46
CA TRP A 94 -2.80 -9.00 14.88
C TRP A 94 -3.36 -7.72 15.54
N LYS A 95 -3.42 -6.61 14.80
CA LYS A 95 -4.04 -5.37 15.29
C LYS A 95 -5.56 -5.54 15.33
N LYS A 96 -6.08 -6.07 16.44
CA LYS A 96 -7.52 -6.31 16.73
C LYS A 96 -8.47 -5.12 16.53
N ASN A 97 -7.94 -3.92 16.29
CA ASN A 97 -8.70 -2.68 16.09
C ASN A 97 -8.73 -2.19 14.63
N ILE A 98 -8.05 -2.88 13.70
CA ILE A 98 -8.14 -2.57 12.28
C ILE A 98 -8.95 -3.69 11.64
N LEU A 99 -10.14 -3.35 11.15
CA LEU A 99 -10.94 -4.26 10.34
C LEU A 99 -10.25 -4.36 8.98
N PHE A 100 -9.35 -5.33 8.84
CA PHE A 100 -8.71 -5.62 7.57
C PHE A 100 -9.71 -6.41 6.73
N ASP A 101 -10.47 -5.68 5.92
CA ASP A 101 -11.40 -6.23 4.97
C ASP A 101 -10.73 -6.26 3.59
N ALA A 102 -10.77 -7.43 2.94
CA ALA A 102 -10.28 -7.60 1.57
C ALA A 102 -10.96 -6.63 0.58
N ARG A 103 -12.20 -6.21 0.88
CA ARG A 103 -12.92 -5.14 0.18
C ARG A 103 -12.18 -3.81 0.28
N LEU A 104 -11.76 -3.41 1.48
CA LEU A 104 -11.06 -2.14 1.72
C LEU A 104 -9.68 -2.11 1.04
N LEU A 105 -8.96 -3.23 1.03
CA LEU A 105 -7.73 -3.35 0.25
C LEU A 105 -7.99 -3.20 -1.26
N LEU A 106 -9.07 -3.80 -1.76
CA LEU A 106 -9.47 -3.67 -3.15
C LEU A 106 -9.83 -2.22 -3.50
N LEU A 107 -10.49 -1.50 -2.60
CA LEU A 107 -10.77 -0.07 -2.76
C LEU A 107 -9.48 0.75 -2.86
N LEU A 108 -8.52 0.53 -1.94
CA LEU A 108 -7.20 1.18 -1.99
C LEU A 108 -6.45 0.87 -3.28
N LYS A 109 -6.48 -0.40 -3.71
CA LYS A 109 -5.88 -0.85 -4.98
C LYS A 109 -6.46 -0.06 -6.15
N ASN A 110 -7.79 -0.04 -6.25
CA ASN A 110 -8.49 0.60 -7.36
C ASN A 110 -8.25 2.12 -7.36
N ALA A 111 -8.26 2.77 -6.20
CA ALA A 111 -7.90 4.18 -6.06
C ALA A 111 -6.46 4.45 -6.53
N THR A 112 -5.51 3.59 -6.16
CA THR A 112 -4.10 3.72 -6.58
C THR A 112 -3.95 3.58 -8.09
N VAL A 113 -4.58 2.57 -8.70
CA VAL A 113 -4.56 2.40 -10.17
C VAL A 113 -5.15 3.63 -10.86
N ARG A 114 -6.34 4.08 -10.42
CA ARG A 114 -7.01 5.24 -10.99
C ARG A 114 -6.14 6.49 -10.92
N TYR A 115 -5.46 6.71 -9.80
CA TYR A 115 -4.54 7.83 -9.63
C TYR A 115 -3.44 7.83 -10.70
N PHE A 116 -2.72 6.71 -10.88
CA PHE A 116 -1.65 6.65 -11.89
C PHE A 116 -2.14 6.64 -13.34
N VAL A 117 -3.36 6.17 -13.59
CA VAL A 117 -4.00 6.28 -14.91
C VAL A 117 -4.41 7.72 -15.20
N HIS A 118 -4.90 8.45 -14.20
CA HIS A 118 -5.29 9.85 -14.35
C HIS A 118 -4.07 10.74 -14.69
N LEU A 119 -2.91 10.46 -14.10
CA LEU A 119 -1.66 11.15 -14.41
C LEU A 119 -1.07 10.80 -15.79
N ALA A 120 -1.60 9.78 -16.46
CA ALA A 120 -1.07 9.33 -17.75
C ALA A 120 -1.66 10.11 -18.93
N SER A 121 -0.85 10.33 -19.96
CA SER A 121 -1.36 10.79 -21.25
C SER A 121 -2.33 9.76 -21.84
N ASN A 122 -3.29 10.21 -22.67
CA ASN A 122 -4.31 9.32 -23.24
C ASN A 122 -3.72 8.08 -23.95
N LYS A 123 -2.57 8.24 -24.63
CA LYS A 123 -1.87 7.14 -25.32
C LYS A 123 -1.27 6.10 -24.37
N GLN A 124 -1.07 6.44 -23.09
CA GLN A 124 -0.42 5.59 -22.09
C GLN A 124 -1.39 5.05 -21.03
N LYS A 125 -2.64 5.51 -20.99
CA LYS A 125 -3.63 5.13 -19.96
C LYS A 125 -3.81 3.63 -19.84
N GLU A 126 -3.97 2.92 -20.96
CA GLU A 126 -4.16 1.47 -20.98
C GLU A 126 -2.93 0.72 -20.45
N SER A 127 -1.73 1.07 -20.95
CA SER A 127 -0.48 0.46 -20.48
C SER A 127 -0.22 0.75 -18.99
N ARG A 128 -0.56 1.97 -18.53
CA ARG A 128 -0.49 2.36 -17.12
C ARG A 128 -1.45 1.55 -16.26
N PHE A 129 -2.70 1.44 -16.68
CA PHE A 129 -3.71 0.62 -16.02
C PHE A 129 -3.22 -0.80 -15.87
N TYR A 130 -2.77 -1.43 -16.97
CA TYR A 130 -2.31 -2.81 -16.96
C TYR A 130 -1.13 -3.02 -16.00
N VAL A 131 -0.08 -2.21 -16.13
CA VAL A 131 1.15 -2.39 -15.34
C VAL A 131 0.90 -2.17 -13.84
N TRP A 132 0.16 -1.13 -13.47
CA TRP A 132 -0.20 -0.88 -12.08
C TRP A 132 -1.13 -1.96 -11.53
N ASN A 133 -2.09 -2.46 -12.30
CA ASN A 133 -2.94 -3.57 -11.85
C ASN A 133 -2.13 -4.85 -11.64
N VAL A 134 -1.24 -5.23 -12.56
CA VAL A 134 -0.42 -6.44 -12.40
C VAL A 134 0.45 -6.34 -11.15
N PHE A 135 1.11 -5.21 -10.94
CA PHE A 135 1.93 -4.98 -9.76
C PHE A 135 1.11 -5.03 -8.47
N LEU A 136 0.02 -4.27 -8.41
CA LEU A 136 -0.78 -4.16 -7.19
C LEU A 136 -1.56 -5.45 -6.89
N ASN A 137 -2.03 -6.17 -7.91
CA ASN A 137 -2.65 -7.48 -7.72
C ASN A 137 -1.68 -8.46 -7.06
N PHE A 138 -0.41 -8.46 -7.46
CA PHE A 138 0.60 -9.31 -6.82
C PHE A 138 0.76 -8.93 -5.33
N ILE A 139 1.10 -7.68 -5.02
CA ILE A 139 1.38 -7.32 -3.61
C ILE A 139 0.15 -7.49 -2.72
N PHE A 140 -1.04 -7.07 -3.17
CA PHE A 140 -2.25 -7.21 -2.34
C PHE A 140 -2.73 -8.66 -2.22
N PHE A 141 -2.44 -9.52 -3.19
CA PHE A 141 -2.67 -10.96 -3.05
C PHE A 141 -1.83 -11.52 -1.91
N GLU A 142 -0.53 -11.23 -1.89
CA GLU A 142 0.41 -11.68 -0.84
C GLU A 142 0.04 -11.09 0.54
N VAL A 143 -0.34 -9.80 0.61
CA VAL A 143 -0.82 -9.19 1.87
C VAL A 143 -2.08 -9.90 2.36
N ARG A 144 -3.05 -10.18 1.47
CA ARG A 144 -4.27 -10.89 1.84
C ARG A 144 -3.99 -12.32 2.31
N ASP A 145 -3.07 -13.01 1.66
CA ASP A 145 -2.70 -14.38 2.04
C ASP A 145 -2.05 -14.42 3.43
N GLY A 146 -1.09 -13.52 3.69
CA GLY A 146 -0.46 -13.38 5.00
C GLY A 146 -1.45 -13.02 6.10
N PHE A 147 -2.43 -12.16 5.81
CA PHE A 147 -3.52 -11.87 6.74
C PHE A 147 -4.35 -13.13 7.06
N ASN A 148 -4.84 -13.83 6.03
CA ASN A 148 -5.68 -15.02 6.20
C ASN A 148 -4.96 -16.13 6.96
N THR A 149 -3.69 -16.36 6.64
CA THR A 149 -2.83 -17.32 7.33
C THR A 149 -2.66 -16.94 8.80
N ALA A 150 -2.38 -15.67 9.11
CA ALA A 150 -2.25 -15.19 10.49
C ALA A 150 -3.56 -15.31 11.29
N CYS A 151 -4.71 -15.03 10.67
CA CYS A 151 -6.02 -15.22 11.29
C CYS A 151 -6.34 -16.69 11.57
N ARG A 152 -6.11 -17.58 10.59
CA ARG A 152 -6.36 -19.03 10.72
C ARG A 152 -5.51 -19.64 11.82
N ASP A 153 -4.23 -19.28 11.84
CA ASP A 153 -3.23 -19.93 12.69
C ASP A 153 -3.11 -19.24 14.07
N ASN A 154 -3.94 -18.20 14.32
CA ASN A 154 -3.94 -17.35 15.52
C ASN A 154 -2.52 -16.90 15.92
N LEU A 155 -1.71 -16.56 14.91
CA LEU A 155 -0.28 -16.33 15.07
C LEU A 155 -0.07 -15.08 15.92
N LYS A 156 0.56 -15.26 17.09
CA LYS A 156 1.19 -14.15 17.81
C LYS A 156 2.35 -13.62 16.95
N PRO A 157 2.71 -12.33 17.06
CA PRO A 157 3.88 -11.79 16.37
C PRO A 157 5.10 -12.63 16.72
N THR A 158 5.64 -13.36 15.75
CA THR A 158 6.90 -14.08 15.94
C THR A 158 8.03 -13.07 16.12
N ALA A 159 9.18 -13.51 16.67
CA ALA A 159 10.36 -12.65 16.75
C ALA A 159 10.75 -12.05 15.37
N LYS A 160 10.49 -12.81 14.29
CA LYS A 160 10.64 -12.36 12.90
C LYS A 160 9.68 -11.20 12.56
N LEU A 161 8.42 -11.26 13.01
CA LEU A 161 7.45 -10.17 12.83
C LEU A 161 7.90 -8.90 13.59
N LEU A 162 8.31 -9.03 14.85
CA LEU A 162 8.77 -7.88 15.64
C LEU A 162 10.04 -7.24 15.05
N ALA A 163 10.99 -8.04 14.57
CA ALA A 163 12.19 -7.56 13.91
C ALA A 163 11.89 -6.82 12.59
N LEU A 164 10.93 -7.31 11.80
CA LEU A 164 10.47 -6.62 10.60
C LEU A 164 9.72 -5.31 10.92
N GLN A 165 9.01 -5.24 12.04
CA GLN A 165 8.35 -4.02 12.48
C GLN A 165 9.36 -2.93 12.80
N GLU A 166 10.40 -3.33 13.52
CA GLU A 166 11.48 -2.45 13.92
C GLU A 166 12.30 -2.01 12.68
N TRP A 167 12.60 -2.94 11.77
CA TRP A 167 13.21 -2.62 10.49
C TRP A 167 12.38 -1.64 9.66
N PHE A 168 11.06 -1.81 9.59
CA PHE A 168 10.16 -0.92 8.86
C PHE A 168 10.16 0.49 9.46
N LYS A 169 10.09 0.60 10.79
CA LYS A 169 10.19 1.88 11.51
C LYS A 169 11.52 2.58 11.23
N GLN A 170 12.63 1.86 11.34
CA GLN A 170 13.97 2.42 11.11
C GLN A 170 14.17 2.84 9.65
N SER A 171 13.71 2.03 8.70
CA SER A 171 13.86 2.29 7.27
C SER A 171 13.00 3.45 6.79
N MET A 172 11.83 3.67 7.41
CA MET A 172 11.00 4.85 7.14
C MET A 172 11.72 6.15 7.52
N VAL A 173 12.39 6.18 8.67
CA VAL A 173 13.19 7.35 9.10
C VAL A 173 14.27 7.68 8.05
N SER A 174 14.88 6.65 7.45
CA SER A 174 15.90 6.82 6.40
C SER A 174 15.33 7.23 5.04
N PHE A 175 14.06 6.89 4.75
CA PHE A 175 13.38 7.29 3.52
C PHE A 175 12.98 8.77 3.52
N GLU A 176 12.81 9.35 4.71
CA GLU A 176 12.42 10.74 4.93
C GLU A 176 13.62 11.72 5.00
N ALA A 177 14.85 11.22 5.10
CA ALA A 177 16.10 11.98 5.19
C ALA A 177 16.73 12.24 3.81
#